data_AF-A3TH23-F1
#
_entry.id   AF-A3TH23-F1
#
_cell.length_a   1.000
_cell.length_b   1.000
_cell.length_c   1.000
_cell.angle_alpha   90.00
_cell.angle_beta   90.00
_cell.angle_gamma   90.00
#
_symmetry.space_group_name_H-M   'P 1'
#
loop_
_entity.id
_entity.type
_entity.pdbx_description
1 polymer ?
#
loop_
_entity_poly.entity_id
_entity_poly.type
_entity_poly.pdbx_seq_one_letter_code
_entity_poly.pdbx_strand_id
1 'polypeptide(L)' 'MWVRATLGFERLDGRWIVTHDHESVPWDPETGQGVLTL' A
#
# COMPACT_ATOMS: atom_id res chain seq x y z
N MET A 1 -0.64 3.86 -13.11
CA MET A 1 -0.21 4.41 -11.81
C MET A 1 0.36 3.25 -11.02
N TRP A 2 1.60 3.37 -10.59
CA TRP A 2 2.27 2.36 -9.77
C TRP A 2 2.14 2.73 -8.29
N VAL A 3 1.90 1.72 -7.45
CA VAL A 3 1.83 1.85 -5.98
C VAL A 3 2.61 0.71 -5.33
N ARG A 4 3.12 0.95 -4.13
CA ARG A 4 3.63 -0.10 -3.23
C ARG A 4 2.51 -0.49 -2.29
N ALA A 5 2.23 -1.78 -2.19
CA ALA A 5 1.24 -2.31 -1.24
C ALA A 5 1.92 -3.25 -0.24
N THR A 6 1.49 -3.19 1.02
CA THR A 6 1.81 -4.18 2.05
C THR A 6 0.52 -4.63 2.70
N LEU A 7 0.20 -5.92 2.55
CA LEU A 7 -1.03 -6.51 3.08
C LEU A 7 -0.70 -7.45 4.25
N GLY A 8 -1.35 -7.22 5.39
CA GLY A 8 -1.36 -8.13 6.52
C GLY A 8 -2.61 -9.00 6.48
N PHE A 9 -2.44 -10.30 6.63
CA PHE A 9 -3.55 -11.26 6.64
C PHE A 9 -3.62 -12.00 7.97
N GLU A 10 -4.85 -12.27 8.39
CA GLU A 10 -5.15 -13.16 9.50
C GLU A 10 -6.07 -14.28 9.03
N ARG A 11 -5.88 -15.49 9.56
CA ARG A 11 -6.74 -16.63 9.23
C ARG A 11 -7.88 -16.72 10.25
N LEU A 12 -9.11 -16.46 9.80
CA LEU A 12 -10.33 -16.55 10.60
C LEU A 12 -11.31 -17.52 9.94
N ASP A 13 -11.84 -18.47 10.72
CA ASP A 13 -12.77 -19.52 10.24
C ASP A 13 -12.33 -20.21 8.95
N GLY A 14 -11.04 -20.52 8.88
CA GLY A 14 -10.43 -21.22 7.75
C GLY A 14 -10.13 -20.34 6.53
N ARG A 15 -10.49 -19.05 6.55
CA ARG A 15 -10.27 -18.09 5.45
C ARG A 15 -9.20 -17.07 5.81
N TRP A 16 -8.41 -16.65 4.83
CA TRP A 16 -7.50 -15.51 4.99
C TRP A 16 -8.25 -14.21 4.76
N ILE A 17 -8.17 -13.30 5.73
CA ILE A 17 -8.82 -11.99 5.72
C ILE A 17 -7.73 -10.94 5.78
N VAL A 18 -7.85 -9.87 4.99
CA VAL A 18 -6.98 -8.69 5.10
C VAL A 18 -7.34 -7.96 6.39
N THR A 19 -6.40 -7.86 7.31
CA THR A 19 -6.58 -7.13 8.58
C THR A 19 -5.77 -5.83 8.61
N HIS A 20 -4.77 -5.71 7.73
CA HIS A 20 -3.99 -4.50 7.52
C HIS A 20 -3.77 -4.27 6.04
N ASP A 21 -4.02 -3.05 5.59
CA ASP A 21 -3.73 -2.57 4.25
C ASP A 21 -2.96 -1.26 4.35
N HIS A 22 -1.81 -1.20 3.66
CA HIS A 22 -1.01 0.01 3.56
C HIS A 22 -0.50 0.15 2.13
N GLU A 23 -0.95 1.22 1.49
CA GLU A 23 -0.53 1.65 0.18
C GLU A 23 0.29 2.94 0.27
N SER A 24 1.35 3.03 -0.54
CA SER A 24 2.17 4.24 -0.64
C SER A 24 2.73 4.44 -2.04
N VAL A 25 2.99 5.70 -2.36
CA VAL A 25 3.81 6.12 -3.50
C VAL A 25 5.00 6.91 -2.96
N PRO A 26 6.14 6.90 -3.64
CA PRO A 26 7.19 7.87 -3.35
C PRO A 26 6.67 9.28 -3.63
N TRP A 27 7.27 10.26 -2.96
CA TRP A 27 6.94 11.67 -3.11
C TRP A 27 8.22 12.48 -3.32
N ASP A 28 8.09 13.60 -4.03
CA ASP A 28 9.17 14.55 -4.25
C ASP A 28 9.24 15.57 -3.09
N PRO A 29 10.35 15.65 -2.35
CA PRO A 29 10.51 16.55 -1.22
C PRO A 29 10.50 18.05 -1.57
N GLU A 30 10.85 18.42 -2.80
CA GLU A 30 10.87 19.83 -3.20
C GLU A 30 9.47 20.35 -3.50
N THR A 31 8.61 19.50 -4.08
CA THR A 31 7.27 19.88 -4.52
C THR A 31 6.15 19.39 -3.58
N GLY A 32 6.44 18.41 -2.71
CA GLY A 32 5.44 17.78 -1.86
C GLY A 32 4.50 16.81 -2.59
N GLN A 33 4.76 16.51 -3.87
CA GLN A 33 3.84 15.75 -4.71
C GLN A 33 4.18 14.26 -4.76
N GLY A 34 3.15 13.42 -4.86
CA GLY A 34 3.31 11.99 -5.11
C GLY A 34 3.74 11.70 -6.54
N VAL A 35 4.70 10.79 -6.72
CA VAL A 35 5.19 10.37 -8.05
C VAL A 35 4.43 9.13 -8.50
N LEU A 36 3.61 9.29 -9.55
CA LEU A 36 2.64 8.27 -9.99
C LEU A 36 3.02 7.54 -11.29
N THR A 37 4.09 8.00 -11.94
CA THR A 37 4.51 7.61 -13.30
C THR A 37 5.79 6.79 -13.34
N LEU A 38 6.20 6.22 -12.20
CA LEU A 38 7.30 5.27 -12.13
C LEU A 38 6.96 3.95 -12.84
#